data_AF-A0A7V9BNV0-F1
#
_entry.id   AF-A0A7V9BNV0-F1
#
_cell.length_a   1.000
_cell.length_b   1.000
_cell.length_c   1.000
_cell.angle_alpha   90.00
_cell.angle_beta   90.00
_cell.angle_gamma   90.00
#
_symmetry.space_group_name_H-M   'P 1'
#
loop_
_entity.id
_entity.type
_entity.pdbx_description
1 polymer ?
#
loop_
_entity_poly.entity_id
_entity_poly.type
_entity_poly.pdbx_seq_one_letter_code
_entity_poly.pdbx_strand_id
1 'polypeptide(L)'
;METQRRPEELTDEERQRLHRAHQHVRNASQQLEALTVIDPMPRRWAAQPAPVEALQAATHDLNAAVQSLWQAQHELLGLEPPAAPTP
;
A
#
# COMPACT_ATOMS: atom_id res chain seq x y z
N MET A 1 3.02 -27.77 -13.02
CA MET A 1 3.31 -27.11 -11.74
C MET A 1 4.18 -25.92 -12.06
N GLU A 2 3.60 -24.74 -12.20
CA GLU A 2 4.39 -23.51 -12.35
C GLU A 2 5.14 -23.29 -11.03
N THR A 3 6.46 -23.30 -11.11
CA THR A 3 7.31 -23.12 -9.94
C THR A 3 7.36 -21.62 -9.68
N GLN A 4 6.74 -21.16 -8.59
CA GLN A 4 6.84 -19.77 -8.15
C GLN A 4 8.33 -19.39 -8.04
N ARG A 5 8.70 -18.26 -8.66
CA ARG A 5 10.07 -17.75 -8.57
C ARG A 5 10.34 -17.29 -7.14
N ARG A 6 11.52 -17.61 -6.64
CA ARG A 6 12.02 -17.08 -5.37
C ARG A 6 12.51 -15.65 -5.56
N PRO A 7 12.39 -14.77 -4.55
CA PRO A 7 12.91 -13.40 -4.61
C PRO A 7 14.41 -13.30 -4.97
N GLU A 8 15.18 -14.34 -4.61
CA GLU A 8 16.61 -14.48 -4.92
C GLU A 8 16.89 -14.61 -6.42
N GLU A 9 15.92 -15.13 -7.17
CA GLU A 9 16.00 -15.40 -8.62
C GLU A 9 15.60 -14.17 -9.46
N LEU A 10 15.19 -13.08 -8.82
CA LEU A 10 14.87 -11.82 -9.49
C LEU A 10 16.15 -11.08 -9.92
N THR A 11 16.09 -10.42 -11.07
CA THR A 11 17.13 -9.47 -11.49
C THR A 11 17.13 -8.22 -10.59
N ASP A 12 18.19 -7.43 -10.64
CA ASP A 12 18.26 -6.17 -9.87
C ASP A 12 17.13 -5.20 -10.25
N GLU A 13 16.77 -5.13 -11.53
CA GLU A 13 15.67 -4.30 -12.03
C GLU A 13 14.31 -4.78 -11.51
N GLU A 14 14.06 -6.10 -11.51
CA GLU A 14 12.84 -6.72 -10.99
C GLU A 14 12.74 -6.49 -9.47
N ARG A 15 13.83 -6.66 -8.72
CA ARG A 15 13.86 -6.35 -7.28
C ARG A 15 13.59 -4.88 -7.01
N GLN A 16 14.16 -3.97 -7.80
CA GLN A 16 13.93 -2.54 -7.65
C GLN A 16 12.50 -2.15 -8.01
N ARG A 17 11.87 -2.82 -9.00
CA ARG A 17 10.45 -2.65 -9.31
C ARG A 17 9.57 -3.08 -8.13
N LEU A 18 9.82 -4.26 -7.57
CA LEU A 18 9.08 -4.77 -6.40
C LEU A 18 9.28 -3.88 -5.17
N HIS A 19 10.51 -3.42 -4.92
CA HIS A 19 10.82 -2.48 -3.84
C HIS A 19 10.05 -1.16 -3.98
N ARG A 20 10.00 -0.58 -5.19
CA ARG A 20 9.21 0.64 -5.45
C ARG A 20 7.72 0.42 -5.18
N ALA A 21 7.17 -0.72 -5.57
CA ALA A 21 5.77 -1.04 -5.30
C ALA A 21 5.49 -1.14 -3.79
N HIS A 22 6.36 -1.81 -3.02
CA HIS A 22 6.26 -1.85 -1.56
C HIS A 22 6.38 -0.47 -0.92
N GLN A 23 7.34 0.34 -1.37
CA GLN A 23 7.52 1.71 -0.87
C GLN A 23 6.30 2.58 -1.15
N HIS A 24 5.66 2.40 -2.31
CA HIS A 24 4.45 3.12 -2.66
C HIS A 24 3.29 2.79 -1.71
N VAL A 25 3.06 1.50 -1.43
CA VAL A 25 2.04 1.07 -0.44
C VAL A 25 2.33 1.66 0.94
N ARG A 26 3.59 1.64 1.38
CA ARG A 26 3.99 2.23 2.66
C ARG A 26 3.66 3.72 2.71
N ASN A 27 4.00 4.47 1.66
CA ASN A 27 3.75 5.91 1.60
C ASN A 27 2.25 6.22 1.61
N ALA A 28 1.45 5.49 0.82
CA ALA A 28 0.00 5.68 0.77
C ALA A 28 -0.67 5.34 2.13
N SER A 29 -0.20 4.28 2.81
CA SER A 29 -0.66 3.93 4.15
C SER A 29 -0.36 5.04 5.16
N GLN A 30 0.84 5.63 5.12
CA GLN A 30 1.24 6.72 6.00
C GLN A 30 0.44 8.01 5.72
N GLN A 31 0.07 8.26 4.47
CA GLN A 31 -0.79 9.39 4.12
C GLN A 31 -2.19 9.23 4.71
N LEU A 32 -2.80 8.05 4.59
CA LEU A 32 -4.11 7.78 5.18
C LEU A 32 -4.05 7.84 6.72
N GLU A 33 -2.98 7.30 7.32
CA GLU A 33 -2.74 7.39 8.77
C GLU A 33 -2.65 8.84 9.23
N ALA A 34 -1.90 9.69 8.53
CA ALA A 34 -1.76 11.11 8.86
C ALA A 34 -3.10 11.89 8.82
N LEU A 35 -4.07 11.43 8.03
CA LEU A 35 -5.41 12.03 7.96
C LEU A 35 -6.37 11.51 9.04
N THR A 36 -6.07 10.34 9.62
CA THR A 36 -6.97 9.63 10.56
C THR A 36 -6.49 9.69 12.01
N VAL A 37 -5.19 9.86 12.25
CA VAL A 37 -4.62 10.00 13.60
C VAL A 37 -4.87 11.42 14.10
N ILE A 38 -5.86 11.55 15.00
CA ILE A 38 -6.16 12.79 15.74
C ILE A 38 -5.67 12.60 17.18
N ASP A 39 -4.36 12.62 17.39
CA ASP A 39 -3.82 12.57 18.76
C ASP A 39 -4.00 13.93 19.45
N PRO A 40 -4.68 13.99 20.61
CA PRO A 40 -4.85 15.23 21.34
C PRO A 40 -3.50 15.66 21.95
N MET A 41 -2.86 16.67 21.38
CA MET A 41 -1.65 17.25 21.97
C MET A 41 -2.01 18.22 23.11
N PRO A 42 -1.43 18.07 24.32
CA PRO A 42 -1.65 19.00 25.42
C PRO A 42 -1.30 20.43 25.02
N ARG A 43 -2.21 21.38 25.29
CA ARG A 43 -2.08 22.82 25.00
C ARG A 43 -2.09 23.22 23.51
N ARG A 44 -2.44 22.30 22.60
CA ARG A 44 -2.75 22.65 21.20
C ARG A 44 -4.26 22.61 20.96
N TRP A 45 -4.73 23.37 19.98
CA TRP A 45 -6.11 23.26 19.52
C TRP A 45 -6.39 21.84 19.02
N ALA A 46 -7.60 21.34 19.31
CA ALA A 46 -8.05 20.04 18.82
C ALA A 46 -7.91 20.01 17.30
N ALA A 47 -7.20 19.01 16.78
CA ALA A 47 -7.08 18.83 15.34
C ALA A 47 -8.48 18.56 14.78
N GLN A 48 -8.87 19.33 13.77
CA GLN A 48 -10.12 19.08 13.06
C GLN A 48 -9.95 17.80 12.23
N PRO A 49 -11.01 16.98 12.12
CA PRO A 49 -10.95 15.82 11.24
C PRO A 49 -10.65 16.25 9.80
N ALA A 50 -9.92 15.42 9.08
CA ALA A 50 -9.67 15.63 7.67
C ALA A 50 -10.99 15.72 6.88
N PRO A 51 -11.06 16.54 5.82
CA PRO A 51 -12.24 16.57 4.95
C PRO A 51 -12.46 15.21 4.30
N VAL A 52 -13.72 14.85 4.07
CA VAL A 52 -14.12 13.54 3.54
C VAL A 52 -13.47 13.26 2.19
N GLU A 53 -13.35 14.29 1.35
CA GLU A 53 -12.73 14.19 0.04
C GLU A 53 -11.25 13.80 0.13
N ALA A 54 -10.52 14.29 1.14
CA ALA A 54 -9.12 13.93 1.36
C ALA A 54 -8.98 12.47 1.85
N LEU A 55 -9.88 12.02 2.72
CA LEU A 55 -9.92 10.63 3.18
C LEU A 55 -10.23 9.67 2.02
N GLN A 56 -11.18 10.04 1.16
CA GLN A 56 -11.53 9.27 -0.04
C GLN A 56 -10.35 9.18 -1.02
N ALA A 57 -9.68 10.30 -1.29
CA ALA A 57 -8.50 10.32 -2.15
C ALA A 57 -7.37 9.43 -1.59
N ALA A 58 -7.02 9.57 -0.31
CA ALA A 58 -5.98 8.74 0.31
C ALA A 58 -6.35 7.25 0.33
N THR A 59 -7.63 6.92 0.54
CA THR A 59 -8.12 5.53 0.47
C THR A 59 -8.01 4.98 -0.96
N HIS A 60 -8.35 5.79 -1.96
CA HIS A 60 -8.21 5.41 -3.37
C HIS A 60 -6.75 5.15 -3.73
N ASP A 61 -5.84 6.05 -3.34
CA ASP A 61 -4.40 5.93 -3.57
C ASP A 61 -3.82 4.67 -2.92
N LEU A 62 -4.23 4.38 -1.67
CA LEU A 62 -3.83 3.15 -0.99
C LEU A 62 -4.31 1.90 -1.74
N ASN A 63 -5.57 1.87 -2.19
CA ASN A 63 -6.11 0.76 -2.96
C ASN A 63 -5.35 0.57 -4.28
N ALA A 64 -5.06 1.66 -5.01
CA ALA A 64 -4.30 1.61 -6.25
C ALA A 64 -2.86 1.12 -6.03
N ALA A 65 -2.21 1.54 -4.95
CA ALA A 65 -0.88 1.07 -4.57
C ALA A 65 -0.87 -0.43 -4.22
N VAL A 66 -1.88 -0.91 -3.49
CA VAL A 66 -2.04 -2.34 -3.17
C VAL A 66 -2.26 -3.18 -4.43
N GLN A 67 -3.12 -2.72 -5.34
CA GLN A 67 -3.34 -3.38 -6.63
C GLN A 67 -2.04 -3.47 -7.45
N SER A 68 -1.27 -2.38 -7.49
CA SER A 68 0.03 -2.34 -8.19
C SER A 68 1.05 -3.30 -7.57
N LEU A 69 1.06 -3.44 -6.24
CA LEU A 69 1.92 -4.41 -5.56
C LEU A 69 1.52 -5.85 -5.92
N TRP A 70 0.22 -6.16 -5.89
CA TRP A 70 -0.26 -7.49 -6.26
C TRP A 70 0.06 -7.83 -7.71
N GLN A 71 -0.11 -6.88 -8.63
CA GLN A 71 0.28 -7.05 -10.02
C GLN A 71 1.79 -7.36 -10.14
N ALA A 72 2.65 -6.60 -9.45
CA ALA A 72 4.09 -6.85 -9.47
C ALA A 72 4.46 -8.21 -8.85
N GLN A 73 3.78 -8.63 -7.79
CA GLN A 73 4.01 -9.93 -7.14
C GLN A 73 3.54 -11.10 -8.00
N HIS A 74 2.41 -10.96 -8.69
CA HIS A 74 1.93 -11.95 -9.64
C HIS A 74 2.88 -12.07 -10.84
N GLU A 75 3.22 -10.95 -11.48
CA GLU A 75 4.10 -10.93 -12.66
C GLU A 75 5.52 -11.45 -12.38
N LEU A 76 6.08 -11.13 -11.20
CA LEU A 76 7.48 -11.45 -10.90
C LEU A 76 7.66 -12.78 -10.16
N LEU A 77 6.71 -13.13 -9.28
CA LEU A 77 6.84 -14.25 -8.36
C LEU A 77 5.75 -15.32 -8.56
N GLY A 78 4.73 -15.06 -9.38
CA GLY A 78 3.58 -15.97 -9.55
C GLY A 78 2.73 -16.08 -8.28
N LEU A 79 2.71 -15.03 -7.45
CA LEU A 79 1.89 -14.96 -6.25
C LEU A 79 0.48 -14.48 -6.61
N GLU A 80 -0.53 -15.21 -6.13
CA GLU A 80 -1.92 -14.81 -6.30
C GLU A 80 -2.35 -13.83 -5.19
N PRO A 81 -3.25 -12.88 -5.49
CA PRO A 81 -3.83 -12.03 -4.47
C PRO A 81 -4.63 -12.87 -3.46
N PRO A 82 -4.70 -12.45 -2.20
CA PRO A 82 -5.54 -13.10 -1.21
C PRO A 82 -6.99 -13.08 -1.69
N ALA A 83 -7.71 -14.17 -1.46
CA ALA A 83 -9.14 -14.20 -1.70
C ALA A 83 -9.78 -12.99 -1.00
N ALA A 84 -10.62 -12.25 -1.72
CA ALA A 84 -11.30 -11.09 -1.16
C ALA A 84 -12.00 -11.51 0.15
N PRO A 85 -11.92 -10.68 1.22
CA PRO A 85 -12.64 -10.99 2.44
C PRO A 85 -14.13 -11.16 2.11
N THR A 86 -14.66 -12.34 2.39
CA THR A 86 -16.09 -12.64 2.27
C THR A 86 -16.84 -11.67 3.21
N PRO A 87 -17.89 -10.98 2.74
CA PRO A 87 -18.64 -10.02 3.55
C PRO A 87 -19.30 -10.65 4.77
#